data_AF-A0A7C4RD02-F1
#
_entry.id   AF-A0A7C4RD02-F1
#
_cell.length_a   1.000
_cell.length_b   1.000
_cell.length_c   1.000
_cell.angle_alpha   90.00
_cell.angle_beta   90.00
_cell.angle_gamma   90.00
#
_symmetry.space_group_name_H-M   'P 1'
#
loop_
_entity.id
_entity.type
_entity.pdbx_description
1 polymer ?
#
loop_
_entity_poly.entity_id
_entity_poly.type
_entity_poly.pdbx_seq_one_letter_code
_entity_poly.pdbx_strand_id
1 'polypeptide(L)'
;MSKIDLEKLAEQRWRRIEAAANLKEPDKVPLELNLDFGFRAKWYGITTYDFFFDYEKAKNAIIATAVDFPTDFPPLPMFGSGSLLGFALRDHPDISQIAGVLTGPMHDILRDKYTRWPGREISPNAGSFQFLGGEFLKAEEYD
;
A
#
# COMPACT_ATOMS: atom_id res chain seq x y z
N MET A 1 17.72 9.93 -19.62
CA MET A 1 17.14 8.57 -19.65
C MET A 1 16.37 8.44 -20.96
N SER A 2 16.60 7.38 -21.75
CA SER A 2 15.75 7.08 -22.90
C SER A 2 14.30 7.02 -22.43
N LYS A 3 13.36 7.59 -23.19
CA LYS A 3 11.94 7.60 -22.84
C LYS A 3 11.46 6.14 -22.81
N ILE A 4 11.31 5.57 -21.60
CA ILE A 4 10.86 4.20 -21.43
C ILE A 4 9.39 4.16 -21.87
N ASP A 5 9.07 3.20 -22.74
CA ASP A 5 7.70 2.88 -23.10
C ASP A 5 7.08 2.04 -21.98
N LEU A 6 6.23 2.67 -21.18
CA LEU A 6 5.64 2.06 -19.99
C LEU A 6 4.67 0.92 -20.34
N GLU A 7 3.94 1.04 -21.45
CA GLU A 7 3.00 0.00 -21.89
C GLU A 7 3.76 -1.25 -22.31
N LYS A 8 4.82 -1.08 -23.11
CA LYS A 8 5.67 -2.19 -23.53
C LYS A 8 6.37 -2.86 -22.34
N LEU A 9 6.84 -2.07 -21.36
CA LEU A 9 7.46 -2.61 -20.15
C LEU A 9 6.45 -3.41 -19.31
N ALA A 10 5.24 -2.88 -19.14
CA ALA A 10 4.17 -3.56 -18.41
C ALA A 10 3.77 -4.88 -19.10
N GLU A 11 3.63 -4.88 -20.43
CA GLU A 11 3.32 -6.08 -21.21
C GLU A 11 4.41 -7.16 -21.04
N GLN A 12 5.69 -6.77 -21.11
CA GLN A 12 6.80 -7.69 -20.90
C GLN A 12 6.76 -8.32 -19.49
N ARG A 13 6.52 -7.51 -18.45
CA ARG A 13 6.42 -7.98 -17.07
C ARG A 13 5.22 -8.91 -16.87
N TRP A 14 4.08 -8.56 -17.46
CA TRP A 14 2.87 -9.39 -17.41
C TRP A 14 3.10 -10.76 -18.03
N ARG A 15 3.69 -10.84 -19.24
CA ARG A 15 4.01 -12.12 -19.90
C ARG A 15 4.92 -13.00 -19.04
N ARG A 16 5.88 -12.40 -18.33
CA ARG A 16 6.77 -13.11 -17.41
C ARG A 16 6.01 -13.71 -16.23
N ILE A 17 5.16 -12.91 -15.59
CA ILE A 17 4.33 -13.33 -14.45
C ILE A 17 3.36 -14.44 -14.90
N GLU A 18 2.69 -14.25 -16.03
CA GLU A 18 1.74 -15.20 -16.59
C GLU A 18 2.39 -16.53 -16.96
N ALA A 19 3.59 -16.52 -17.56
CA ALA A 19 4.34 -17.73 -17.86
C ALA A 19 4.66 -18.52 -16.59
N ALA A 20 5.18 -17.84 -15.55
CA ALA A 20 5.49 -18.45 -14.26
C ALA A 20 4.24 -19.02 -13.56
N ALA A 21 3.13 -18.25 -13.54
CA ALA A 21 1.86 -18.68 -12.95
C ALA A 21 1.27 -19.92 -13.64
N ASN A 22 1.52 -20.08 -14.94
CA ASN A 22 1.07 -21.22 -15.74
C ASN A 22 2.10 -22.37 -15.83
N LEU A 23 3.13 -22.38 -14.98
CA LEU A 23 4.18 -23.41 -14.95
C LEU A 23 4.94 -23.56 -16.30
N LYS A 24 5.07 -22.47 -17.05
CA LYS A 24 5.90 -22.38 -18.26
C LYS A 24 7.24 -21.73 -17.93
N GLU A 25 8.22 -21.85 -18.82
CA GLU A 25 9.52 -21.19 -18.67
C GLU A 25 9.42 -19.69 -19.02
N PRO A 26 9.65 -18.76 -18.07
CA PRO A 26 9.67 -17.32 -18.33
C PRO A 26 11.04 -16.87 -18.86
N ASP A 27 11.12 -15.64 -19.41
CA ASP A 27 12.39 -15.04 -19.87
C ASP A 27 13.41 -14.81 -18.74
N LYS A 28 12.92 -14.66 -17.50
CA LYS A 28 13.67 -14.73 -16.24
C LYS A 28 12.71 -14.99 -15.08
N VAL A 29 13.24 -15.35 -13.91
CA VAL A 29 12.45 -15.47 -12.67
C VAL A 29 11.76 -14.12 -12.36
N PRO A 30 10.43 -14.06 -12.24
CA PRO A 30 9.74 -12.83 -11.84
C PRO A 30 10.11 -12.45 -10.40
N LEU A 31 10.38 -11.17 -10.18
CA LEU A 31 10.76 -10.64 -8.87
C LEU A 31 9.72 -9.64 -8.34
N GLU A 32 9.29 -9.84 -7.10
CA GLU A 32 8.53 -8.85 -6.35
C GLU A 32 9.46 -8.15 -5.36
N LEU A 33 9.63 -6.83 -5.52
CA LEU A 33 10.35 -6.01 -4.55
C LEU A 33 9.37 -5.16 -3.74
N ASN A 34 9.15 -5.56 -2.50
CA ASN A 34 8.33 -4.83 -1.55
C ASN A 34 9.13 -3.66 -0.94
N LEU A 35 9.02 -2.50 -1.59
CA LEU A 35 9.58 -1.24 -1.09
C LEU A 35 8.60 -0.56 -0.11
N ASP A 36 9.14 -0.11 1.02
CA ASP A 36 8.42 0.66 2.04
C ASP A 36 7.83 1.97 1.48
N PHE A 37 6.72 2.42 2.07
CA PHE A 37 6.00 3.62 1.63
C PHE A 37 6.87 4.89 1.75
N GLY A 38 7.57 5.05 2.87
CA GLY A 38 8.46 6.19 3.10
C GLY A 38 9.67 6.16 2.17
N PHE A 39 10.15 4.96 1.82
CA PHE A 39 11.17 4.84 0.78
C PHE A 39 10.67 5.36 -0.57
N ARG A 40 9.48 4.95 -1.01
CA ARG A 40 8.90 5.40 -2.30
C ARG A 40 8.69 6.92 -2.32
N ALA A 41 8.15 7.45 -1.23
CA ALA A 41 7.94 8.89 -1.07
C ALA A 41 9.26 9.66 -1.19
N LYS A 42 10.28 9.23 -0.42
CA LYS A 42 11.60 9.85 -0.42
C LYS A 42 12.31 9.74 -1.76
N TRP A 43 12.22 8.59 -2.44
CA TRP A 43 12.80 8.38 -3.77
C TRP A 43 12.20 9.33 -4.81
N TYR A 44 10.87 9.53 -4.76
CA TYR A 44 10.16 10.42 -5.66
C TYR A 44 10.27 11.91 -5.28
N GLY A 45 10.77 12.22 -4.08
CA GLY A 45 10.95 13.59 -3.60
C GLY A 45 9.69 14.22 -3.00
N ILE A 46 8.78 13.41 -2.48
CA ILE A 46 7.57 13.85 -1.77
C ILE A 46 7.63 13.44 -0.29
N THR A 47 6.77 14.02 0.54
CA THR A 47 6.63 13.58 1.94
C THR A 47 5.84 12.27 2.02
N THR A 48 5.99 11.49 3.10
CA THR A 48 5.13 10.32 3.31
C THR A 48 3.67 10.73 3.55
N TYR A 49 3.43 11.92 4.07
CA TYR A 49 2.10 12.53 4.10
C TYR A 49 1.52 12.71 2.69
N ASP A 50 2.28 13.34 1.78
CA ASP A 50 1.85 13.47 0.38
C ASP A 50 1.56 12.10 -0.23
N PHE A 51 2.40 11.11 0.05
CA PHE A 51 2.16 9.74 -0.39
C PHE A 51 0.77 9.28 0.10
N PHE A 52 0.49 9.24 1.41
CA PHE A 52 -0.76 8.69 1.93
C PHE A 52 -2.04 9.48 1.59
N PHE A 53 -1.96 10.78 1.28
CA PHE A 53 -3.14 11.65 1.13
C PHE A 53 -3.33 12.26 -0.27
N ASP A 54 -2.31 12.23 -1.14
CA ASP A 54 -2.40 12.69 -2.53
C ASP A 54 -2.17 11.50 -3.48
N TYR A 55 -3.28 10.96 -4.00
CA TYR A 55 -3.25 9.75 -4.82
C TYR A 55 -2.55 9.94 -6.17
N GLU A 56 -2.48 11.15 -6.71
CA GLU A 56 -1.74 11.42 -7.93
C GLU A 56 -0.23 11.39 -7.67
N LYS A 57 0.23 12.03 -6.59
CA LYS A 57 1.63 11.93 -6.15
C LYS A 57 2.01 10.50 -5.79
N ALA A 58 1.15 9.77 -5.09
CA ALA A 58 1.36 8.37 -4.73
C ALA A 58 1.54 7.48 -5.97
N LYS A 59 0.61 7.58 -6.94
CA LYS A 59 0.67 6.84 -8.21
C LYS A 59 1.98 7.11 -8.93
N ASN A 60 2.42 8.36 -9.01
CA ASN A 60 3.65 8.71 -9.70
C ASN A 60 4.90 8.19 -8.96
N ALA A 61 4.92 8.23 -7.63
CA ALA A 61 5.99 7.63 -6.82
C ALA A 61 6.05 6.10 -6.97
N ILE A 62 4.89 5.45 -7.02
CA ILE A 62 4.75 4.02 -7.29
C ILE A 62 5.32 3.67 -8.67
N ILE A 63 4.94 4.40 -9.72
CA ILE A 63 5.42 4.15 -11.08
C ILE A 63 6.94 4.39 -11.16
N ALA A 64 7.43 5.50 -10.61
CA ALA A 64 8.87 5.82 -10.62
C ALA A 64 9.68 4.71 -9.97
N THR A 65 9.31 4.28 -8.76
CA THR A 65 10.01 3.16 -8.09
C THR A 65 9.83 1.83 -8.81
N ALA A 66 8.70 1.58 -9.45
CA ALA A 66 8.51 0.35 -10.24
C ALA A 66 9.35 0.35 -11.53
N VAL A 67 9.71 1.51 -12.08
CA VAL A 67 10.57 1.64 -13.26
C VAL A 67 12.05 1.58 -12.87
N ASP A 68 12.43 2.25 -11.79
CA ASP A 68 13.82 2.41 -11.37
C ASP A 68 14.39 1.17 -10.67
N PHE A 69 13.52 0.34 -10.08
CA PHE A 69 13.91 -0.88 -9.37
C PHE A 69 13.45 -2.14 -10.12
N PRO A 70 14.16 -3.28 -9.95
CA PRO A 70 13.89 -4.51 -10.69
C PRO A 70 12.67 -5.28 -10.14
N THR A 71 11.51 -4.63 -9.98
CA THR A 71 10.25 -5.30 -9.64
C THR A 71 9.44 -5.58 -10.89
N ASP A 72 8.83 -6.76 -10.96
CA ASP A 72 7.94 -7.16 -12.04
C ASP A 72 6.46 -6.99 -11.65
N PHE A 73 6.17 -7.04 -10.35
CA PHE A 73 4.83 -6.91 -9.80
C PHE A 73 4.45 -5.44 -9.58
N PRO A 74 3.16 -5.10 -9.75
CA PRO A 74 2.65 -3.81 -9.30
C PRO A 74 2.82 -3.76 -7.77
N PRO A 75 3.44 -2.69 -7.23
CA PRO A 75 3.59 -2.58 -5.79
C PRO A 75 2.22 -2.45 -5.13
N LEU A 76 2.09 -3.04 -3.93
CA LEU A 76 0.87 -2.98 -3.15
C LEU A 76 0.44 -1.52 -2.90
N PRO A 77 -0.87 -1.23 -2.97
CA PRO A 77 -1.40 0.11 -2.72
C PRO A 77 -1.18 0.54 -1.27
N MET A 78 -1.48 1.80 -0.97
CA MET A 78 -1.18 2.42 0.32
C MET A 78 -2.17 1.99 1.39
N PHE A 79 -1.70 1.37 2.47
CA PHE A 79 -2.59 1.01 3.57
C PHE A 79 -1.93 0.87 4.92
N GLY A 80 -2.70 1.28 5.93
CA GLY A 80 -2.60 0.92 7.33
C GLY A 80 -3.30 -0.40 7.65
N SER A 81 -2.97 -0.98 8.81
CA SER A 81 -3.70 -2.15 9.30
C SER A 81 -5.10 -1.71 9.77
N GLY A 82 -6.13 -2.00 8.98
CA GLY A 82 -7.54 -1.81 9.32
C GLY A 82 -8.20 -3.07 9.88
N SER A 83 -7.41 -4.09 10.23
CA SER A 83 -7.93 -5.42 10.58
C SER A 83 -9.00 -5.40 11.68
N LEU A 84 -8.89 -4.49 12.65
CA LEU A 84 -9.90 -4.27 13.69
C LEU A 84 -11.26 -3.83 13.11
N LEU A 85 -11.24 -2.94 12.12
CA LEU A 85 -12.44 -2.52 11.41
C LEU A 85 -13.02 -3.66 10.56
N GLY A 86 -12.16 -4.45 9.92
CA GLY A 86 -12.58 -5.66 9.21
C GLY A 86 -13.34 -6.64 10.10
N PHE A 87 -12.84 -6.89 11.32
CA PHE A 87 -13.55 -7.73 12.31
C PHE A 87 -14.84 -7.10 12.82
N ALA A 88 -14.83 -5.80 13.10
CA ALA A 88 -16.03 -5.08 13.57
C ALA A 88 -17.17 -5.11 12.54
N LEU A 89 -16.84 -5.22 11.25
CA LEU A 89 -17.81 -5.27 10.16
C LEU A 89 -18.04 -6.68 9.62
N ARG A 90 -17.70 -7.75 10.37
CA ARG A 90 -17.81 -9.15 9.89
C ARG A 90 -19.19 -9.53 9.36
N ASP A 91 -20.24 -8.93 9.91
CA ASP A 91 -21.64 -9.20 9.52
C ASP A 91 -22.01 -8.48 8.20
N HIS A 92 -21.10 -7.67 7.66
CA HIS A 92 -21.16 -7.00 6.37
C HIS A 92 -20.04 -7.52 5.46
N PRO A 93 -20.18 -8.73 4.88
CA PRO A 93 -19.12 -9.38 4.10
C PRO A 93 -18.71 -8.59 2.84
N ASP A 94 -19.60 -7.75 2.32
CA ASP A 94 -19.40 -6.86 1.19
C ASP A 94 -18.37 -5.76 1.45
N ILE A 95 -18.21 -5.34 2.70
CA ILE A 95 -17.26 -4.28 3.10
C ILE A 95 -16.14 -4.77 4.02
N SER A 96 -16.36 -5.82 4.81
CA SER A 96 -15.41 -6.31 5.82
C SER A 96 -14.01 -6.61 5.27
N GLN A 97 -13.94 -7.19 4.07
CA GLN A 97 -12.66 -7.52 3.42
C GLN A 97 -11.87 -6.27 3.04
N ILE A 98 -12.55 -5.24 2.54
CA ILE A 98 -11.93 -3.97 2.14
C ILE A 98 -11.61 -3.13 3.38
N ALA A 99 -12.45 -3.19 4.41
CA ALA A 99 -12.27 -2.48 5.66
C ALA A 99 -11.04 -2.93 6.48
N GLY A 100 -10.48 -4.11 6.16
CA GLY A 100 -9.19 -4.55 6.71
C GLY A 100 -7.99 -3.69 6.30
N VAL A 101 -8.19 -2.76 5.36
CA VAL A 101 -7.19 -1.88 4.75
C VAL A 101 -7.53 -0.44 5.11
N LEU A 102 -6.78 0.18 6.02
CA LEU A 102 -7.03 1.56 6.44
C LEU A 102 -6.28 2.54 5.54
N THR A 103 -6.93 3.59 5.03
CA THR A 103 -6.25 4.66 4.27
C THR A 103 -6.17 5.95 5.09
N GLY A 104 -5.31 6.89 4.69
CA GLY A 104 -5.21 8.20 5.33
C GLY A 104 -6.57 8.93 5.42
N PRO A 105 -7.35 9.01 4.33
CA PRO A 105 -8.71 9.57 4.39
C PRO A 105 -9.67 8.80 5.30
N MET A 106 -9.56 7.47 5.37
CA MET A 106 -10.37 6.68 6.32
C MET A 106 -10.00 6.98 7.76
N HIS A 107 -8.71 7.14 8.08
CA HIS A 107 -8.26 7.57 9.40
C HIS A 107 -8.87 8.92 9.80
N ASP A 108 -8.89 9.89 8.88
CA ASP A 108 -9.49 11.21 9.13
C ASP A 108 -11.01 11.13 9.41
N ILE A 109 -11.71 10.26 8.69
CA ILE A 109 -13.17 10.08 8.82
C ILE A 109 -13.52 9.29 10.09
N LEU A 110 -12.89 8.13 10.28
CA LEU A 110 -13.19 7.20 11.37
C LEU A 110 -12.59 7.67 12.70
N ARG A 111 -11.54 8.49 12.66
CA ARG A 111 -10.77 8.95 13.82
C ARG A 111 -10.33 7.77 14.68
N ASP A 112 -9.79 6.75 14.02
CA ASP A 112 -9.33 5.58 14.74
C ASP A 112 -8.22 5.96 15.73
N LYS A 113 -8.19 5.25 16.85
CA LYS A 113 -7.30 5.55 17.98
C LYS A 113 -6.09 4.62 18.05
N TYR A 114 -6.03 3.62 17.17
CA TYR A 114 -5.00 2.58 17.18
C TYR A 114 -3.89 2.81 16.16
N THR A 115 -4.01 3.83 15.31
CA THR A 115 -2.95 4.27 14.41
C THR A 115 -2.59 5.75 14.59
N ARG A 116 -1.40 6.12 14.14
CA ARG A 116 -0.93 7.51 13.98
C ARG A 116 -0.36 7.70 12.59
N TRP A 117 -0.68 8.80 11.92
CA TRP A 117 -0.38 9.00 10.51
C TRP A 117 0.60 10.15 10.24
N PRO A 118 1.49 10.02 9.23
CA PRO A 118 2.35 11.11 8.78
C PRO A 118 1.52 12.34 8.41
N GLY A 119 1.89 13.51 8.92
CA GLY A 119 1.16 14.76 8.67
C GLY A 119 -0.14 14.90 9.46
N ARG A 120 -0.41 13.98 10.37
CA ARG A 120 -1.42 14.09 11.43
C ARG A 120 -0.70 14.09 12.78
N GLU A 121 -0.61 12.94 13.45
CA GLU A 121 -0.03 12.82 14.79
C GLU A 121 1.49 12.66 14.77
N ILE A 122 2.08 12.27 13.64
CA ILE A 122 3.53 12.07 13.50
C ILE A 122 4.09 12.89 12.32
N SER A 123 5.42 13.02 12.29
CA SER A 123 6.14 13.79 11.28
C SER A 123 5.65 13.48 9.86
N PRO A 124 5.46 14.50 8.98
CA PRO A 124 5.09 14.28 7.58
C PRO A 124 6.06 13.38 6.80
N ASN A 125 7.31 13.28 7.26
CA ASN A 125 8.36 12.44 6.67
C ASN A 125 8.63 11.17 7.48
N ALA A 126 7.75 10.81 8.41
CA ALA A 126 7.85 9.50 9.07
C ALA A 126 7.79 8.39 8.01
N GLY A 127 8.57 7.33 8.17
CA GLY A 127 8.69 6.27 7.15
C GLY A 127 7.37 5.56 6.83
N SER A 128 6.46 5.47 7.81
CA SER A 128 5.13 4.92 7.63
C SER A 128 4.18 5.46 8.72
N PHE A 129 2.92 5.05 8.67
CA PHE A 129 2.01 5.13 9.82
C PHE A 129 2.52 4.24 10.96
N GLN A 130 2.15 4.58 12.19
CA GLN A 130 2.50 3.81 13.38
C GLN A 130 1.26 3.11 13.92
N PHE A 131 1.32 1.79 14.06
CA PHE A 131 0.34 1.05 14.84
C PHE A 131 0.67 1.16 16.34
N LEU A 132 -0.28 1.64 17.13
CA LEU A 132 -0.15 1.77 18.57
C LEU A 132 -0.67 0.52 19.31
N GLY A 133 -1.65 -0.17 18.71
CA GLY A 133 -2.43 -1.18 19.42
C GLY A 133 -3.29 -0.57 20.53
N GLY A 134 -3.89 -1.44 21.33
CA GLY A 134 -4.75 -1.06 22.45
C GLY A 134 -5.87 -2.06 22.70
N GLU A 135 -6.50 -1.94 23.86
CA GLU A 135 -7.74 -2.64 24.19
C GLU A 135 -8.90 -1.66 23.89
N PHE A 136 -9.70 -1.98 22.87
CA PHE A 136 -10.80 -1.12 22.43
C PHE A 136 -12.18 -1.71 22.69
N LEU A 137 -12.24 -3.02 22.97
CA LEU A 137 -13.44 -3.75 23.32
C LEU A 137 -13.03 -4.94 24.19
N LYS A 138 -13.72 -5.14 25.32
CA LYS A 138 -13.52 -6.29 26.20
C LYS A 138 -14.31 -7.49 25.70
N ALA A 139 -13.91 -8.68 26.14
CA ALA A 139 -14.59 -9.93 25.77
C ALA A 139 -16.08 -9.91 26.16
N GLU A 140 -16.42 -9.26 27.28
CA GLU A 140 -17.79 -9.17 27.79
C GLU A 140 -18.65 -8.14 27.03
N GLU A 141 -18.06 -7.31 26.17
CA GLU A 141 -18.76 -6.31 25.36
C GLU A 141 -19.12 -6.85 23.96
N TYR A 142 -18.76 -8.11 23.65
CA TYR A 142 -19.22 -8.83 22.46
C TYR A 142 -20.58 -9.49 22.75
N ASP A 143 -21.66 -8.70 22.79
CA ASP A 143 -23.04 -9.23 22.79
C ASP A 143 -23.36 -9.99 21.48
#